data_AF-A0A4S3TRX9-F1
#
_entry.id   AF-A0A4S3TRX9-F1
#
_cell.length_a   1.000
_cell.length_b   1.000
_cell.length_c   1.000
_cell.angle_alpha   90.00
_cell.angle_beta   90.00
_cell.angle_gamma   90.00
#
_symmetry.space_group_name_H-M   'P 1'
#
loop_
_entity.id
_entity.type
_entity.pdbx_description
1 polymer ?
#
loop_
_entity_poly.entity_id
_entity_poly.type
_entity_poly.pdbx_seq_one_letter_code
_entity_poly.pdbx_strand_id
1 'polypeptide(L)'
;MRDTLLWYPFRGPWLERTAVGSVLVLGSVLVVPAVLLVGYCLRVLEGALEGDDEPPAFGEWQTLASLGGWGTAITAVYLFGPLLAGAFVAGILAAIGYLALATVAPFVGGQEAVVLTLSIVAALAAALVALAIASVTLAIYFTLPAALTRYAATKRVRAAFDRDTVTSIVLTREYVIAMATLQLVPLVVPLVVLVCLVTVVGIPALPAVPFLAVLWSAYGLGVALRRGHVRVGPDESTTVESSLPA
;
A
#
# COMPACT_ATOMS: atom_id res chain seq x y z
N MET A 1 -13.95 -17.11 -16.11
CA MET A 1 -13.43 -15.78 -15.65
C MET A 1 -12.72 -15.86 -14.31
N ARG A 2 -13.15 -16.71 -13.36
CA ARG A 2 -12.36 -17.07 -12.17
C ARG A 2 -11.09 -17.84 -12.54
N ASP A 3 -11.17 -18.56 -13.65
CA ASP A 3 -10.15 -19.48 -14.12
C ASP A 3 -8.87 -18.72 -14.52
N THR A 4 -8.98 -17.59 -15.23
CA THR A 4 -7.82 -16.79 -15.65
C THR A 4 -7.03 -16.20 -14.49
N LEU A 5 -7.70 -15.68 -13.45
CA LEU A 5 -7.03 -15.13 -12.26
C LEU A 5 -6.25 -16.20 -11.49
N LEU A 6 -6.85 -17.38 -11.31
CA LEU A 6 -6.21 -18.49 -10.59
C LEU A 6 -5.02 -19.06 -11.37
N TRP A 7 -5.12 -19.13 -12.69
CA TRP A 7 -4.07 -19.69 -13.55
C TRP A 7 -2.98 -18.69 -13.94
N TYR A 8 -3.18 -17.38 -13.70
CA TYR A 8 -2.24 -16.34 -14.10
C TYR A 8 -0.78 -16.57 -13.64
N PRO A 9 -0.49 -16.91 -12.36
CA PRO A 9 0.90 -17.14 -11.91
C PRO A 9 1.59 -18.30 -12.62
N PHE A 10 0.80 -19.28 -13.07
CA PHE A 10 1.29 -20.52 -13.64
C PHE A 10 1.51 -20.43 -15.16
N ARG A 11 1.29 -19.25 -15.76
CA ARG A 11 1.55 -19.01 -17.18
C ARG A 11 3.02 -18.69 -17.44
N GLY A 12 3.55 -19.30 -18.49
CA GLY A 12 4.95 -19.18 -18.88
C GLY A 12 5.90 -19.95 -17.95
N PRO A 13 7.17 -19.51 -17.82
CA PRO A 13 8.17 -20.14 -16.97
C PRO A 13 7.92 -19.87 -15.47
N TRP A 14 6.81 -20.41 -14.94
CA TRP A 14 6.33 -20.12 -13.59
C TRP A 14 7.29 -20.59 -12.49
N LEU A 15 8.04 -21.68 -12.71
CA LEU A 15 8.92 -22.25 -11.70
C LEU A 15 10.14 -21.34 -11.44
N GLU A 16 10.79 -20.86 -12.49
CA GLU A 16 11.91 -19.93 -12.39
C GLU A 16 11.48 -18.62 -11.72
N ARG A 17 10.34 -18.06 -12.17
CA ARG A 17 9.76 -16.84 -11.61
C ARG A 17 9.41 -17.00 -10.14
N THR A 18 8.79 -18.12 -9.77
CA THR A 18 8.41 -18.38 -8.37
C THR A 18 9.66 -18.59 -7.50
N ALA A 19 10.70 -19.25 -8.01
CA ALA A 19 11.96 -19.41 -7.29
C ALA A 19 12.65 -18.06 -7.03
N VAL A 20 12.80 -17.23 -8.07
CA VAL A 20 13.40 -15.89 -7.95
C VAL A 20 12.56 -14.99 -7.05
N GLY A 21 11.23 -14.99 -7.25
CA GLY A 21 10.29 -14.26 -6.40
C GLY A 21 10.34 -14.69 -4.94
N SER A 22 10.46 -15.99 -4.68
CA SER A 22 10.62 -16.53 -3.32
C SER A 22 11.91 -16.07 -2.67
N VAL A 23 13.03 -16.09 -3.40
CA VAL A 23 14.32 -15.58 -2.91
C VAL A 23 14.23 -14.08 -2.61
N LEU A 24 13.53 -13.30 -3.45
CA LEU A 24 13.29 -11.88 -3.21
C LEU A 24 12.42 -11.64 -1.97
N VAL A 25 11.39 -12.45 -1.74
CA VAL A 25 10.58 -12.38 -0.53
C VAL A 25 11.41 -12.72 0.70
N LEU A 26 12.20 -13.80 0.69
CA LEU A 26 13.10 -14.12 1.81
C LEU A 26 14.11 -12.99 2.06
N GLY A 27 14.66 -12.46 0.98
CA GLY A 27 15.58 -11.34 1.00
C GLY A 27 14.91 -10.00 1.32
N SER A 28 13.58 -9.90 1.40
CA SER A 28 12.87 -8.63 1.60
C SER A 28 13.12 -7.99 2.97
N VAL A 29 13.67 -8.75 3.91
CA VAL A 29 14.23 -8.20 5.15
C VAL A 29 15.39 -7.24 4.86
N LEU A 30 16.07 -7.41 3.73
CA LEU A 30 16.98 -6.44 3.15
C LEU A 30 16.19 -5.45 2.27
N VAL A 31 16.58 -4.18 2.32
CA VAL A 31 15.92 -3.11 1.55
C VAL A 31 16.01 -3.35 0.04
N VAL A 32 17.13 -3.89 -0.45
CA VAL A 32 17.38 -4.07 -1.89
C VAL A 32 16.40 -5.08 -2.54
N PRO A 33 16.23 -6.31 -2.03
CA PRO A 33 15.22 -7.25 -2.53
C PRO A 33 13.79 -6.72 -2.42
N ALA A 34 13.47 -5.99 -1.34
CA ALA A 34 12.15 -5.38 -1.19
C ALA A 34 11.86 -4.37 -2.32
N VAL A 35 12.84 -3.53 -2.65
CA VAL A 35 12.75 -2.57 -3.76
C VAL A 35 12.52 -3.29 -5.09
N LEU A 36 13.28 -4.37 -5.37
CA LEU A 36 13.10 -5.16 -6.59
C LEU A 36 11.72 -5.81 -6.67
N LEU A 37 11.21 -6.31 -5.54
CA LEU A 37 9.88 -6.90 -5.47
C LEU A 37 8.79 -5.86 -5.78
N VAL A 38 8.89 -4.65 -5.23
CA VAL A 38 7.96 -3.54 -5.53
C VAL A 38 8.01 -3.20 -7.02
N GLY A 39 9.21 -3.14 -7.62
CA GLY A 39 9.36 -2.89 -9.05
C GLY A 39 8.71 -3.96 -9.91
N TYR A 40 8.83 -5.23 -9.51
CA TYR A 40 8.16 -6.33 -10.19
C TYR A 40 6.63 -6.24 -10.09
N CYS A 41 6.09 -5.89 -8.92
CA CYS A 41 4.64 -5.68 -8.74
C CYS A 41 4.10 -4.56 -9.65
N LEU A 42 4.85 -3.46 -9.78
CA LEU A 42 4.46 -2.36 -10.66
C LEU A 42 4.50 -2.77 -12.14
N ARG A 43 5.48 -3.59 -12.55
CA ARG A 43 5.54 -4.14 -13.92
C ARG A 43 4.38 -5.10 -14.21
N VAL A 44 3.98 -5.92 -13.24
CA VAL A 44 2.79 -6.79 -13.33
C VAL A 44 1.52 -5.94 -13.47
N LEU A 45 1.43 -4.87 -12.69
CA LEU A 45 0.28 -3.96 -12.71
C LEU A 45 0.18 -3.23 -14.05
N GLU A 46 1.31 -2.76 -14.61
CA GLU A 46 1.40 -2.17 -15.95
C GLU A 46 0.88 -3.14 -17.02
N GLY A 47 1.41 -4.36 -17.09
CA GLY A 47 0.93 -5.37 -18.06
C GLY A 47 -0.55 -5.72 -17.87
N ALA A 48 -1.02 -5.83 -16.63
CA ALA A 48 -2.43 -6.10 -16.34
C ALA A 48 -3.36 -4.98 -16.85
N LEU A 49 -2.92 -3.72 -16.80
CA LEU A 49 -3.65 -2.58 -17.35
C LEU A 49 -3.64 -2.60 -18.89
N GLU A 50 -2.52 -2.99 -19.49
CA GLU A 50 -2.35 -3.05 -20.96
C GLU A 50 -3.13 -4.20 -21.61
N GLY A 51 -3.51 -5.23 -20.85
CA GLY A 51 -4.22 -6.38 -21.42
C GLY A 51 -3.50 -7.70 -21.26
N ASP A 52 -2.26 -7.69 -20.76
CA ASP A 52 -1.40 -8.86 -20.73
C ASP A 52 -1.88 -9.86 -19.68
N ASP A 53 -2.21 -11.05 -20.17
CA ASP A 53 -2.63 -12.16 -19.33
C ASP A 53 -1.48 -13.15 -19.04
N GLU A 54 -0.23 -12.77 -19.32
CA GLU A 54 0.98 -13.50 -18.92
C GLU A 54 1.82 -12.63 -17.97
N PRO A 55 2.37 -13.19 -16.86
CA PRO A 55 3.19 -12.40 -15.96
C PRO A 55 4.53 -12.02 -16.61
N PRO A 56 5.08 -10.83 -16.34
CA PRO A 56 6.36 -10.42 -16.88
C PRO A 56 7.50 -11.34 -16.40
N ALA A 57 8.52 -11.52 -17.23
CA ALA A 57 9.74 -12.22 -16.84
C ALA A 57 10.57 -11.39 -15.84
N PHE A 58 11.37 -12.06 -15.02
CA PHE A 58 12.42 -11.39 -14.24
C PHE A 58 13.58 -11.05 -15.19
N GLY A 59 13.55 -9.83 -15.71
CA GLY A 59 14.56 -9.27 -16.60
C GLY A 59 14.69 -7.78 -16.37
N GLU A 60 15.71 -7.17 -16.98
CA GLU A 60 15.98 -5.73 -16.86
C GLU A 60 16.01 -5.25 -15.40
N TRP A 61 16.87 -5.87 -14.58
CA TRP A 61 16.98 -5.60 -13.15
C TRP A 61 17.16 -4.12 -12.81
N GLN A 62 17.84 -3.35 -13.67
CA GLN A 62 17.98 -1.91 -13.52
C GLN A 62 16.64 -1.17 -13.66
N THR A 63 15.80 -1.58 -14.60
CA THR A 63 14.44 -1.04 -14.77
C THR A 63 13.57 -1.43 -13.59
N LEU A 64 13.65 -2.67 -13.11
CA LEU A 64 12.93 -3.09 -11.90
C LEU A 64 13.37 -2.31 -10.66
N ALA A 65 14.68 -2.09 -10.50
CA ALA A 65 15.23 -1.33 -9.38
C ALA A 65 14.81 0.15 -9.42
N SER A 66 14.76 0.78 -10.60
CA SER A 66 14.34 2.18 -10.73
C SER A 66 12.84 2.34 -10.48
N LEU A 67 12.00 1.48 -11.07
CA LEU A 67 10.55 1.45 -10.87
C LEU A 67 10.22 1.16 -9.40
N GLY A 68 10.89 0.17 -8.83
CA GLY A 68 10.74 -0.23 -7.44
C GLY A 68 11.24 0.82 -6.46
N GLY A 69 12.33 1.52 -6.77
CA GLY A 69 12.90 2.55 -5.92
C GLY A 69 11.95 3.72 -5.73
N TRP A 70 11.38 4.21 -6.83
CA TRP A 70 10.36 5.25 -6.79
C TRP A 70 9.03 4.75 -6.21
N GLY A 71 8.60 3.53 -6.53
CA GLY A 71 7.43 2.92 -5.90
C GLY A 71 7.56 2.80 -4.37
N THR A 72 8.76 2.44 -3.91
CA THR A 72 9.10 2.36 -2.48
C THR A 72 9.13 3.75 -1.86
N ALA A 73 9.68 4.76 -2.54
CA ALA A 73 9.67 6.15 -2.07
C ALA A 73 8.24 6.69 -1.95
N ILE A 74 7.37 6.44 -2.94
CA ILE A 74 5.94 6.82 -2.88
C ILE A 74 5.28 6.14 -1.69
N THR A 75 5.46 4.82 -1.56
CA THR A 75 4.94 4.03 -0.44
C THR A 75 5.39 4.60 0.89
N ALA A 76 6.69 4.92 1.03
CA ALA A 76 7.26 5.53 2.22
C ALA A 76 6.63 6.90 2.52
N VAL A 77 6.43 7.76 1.53
CA VAL A 77 5.78 9.07 1.75
C VAL A 77 4.33 8.89 2.22
N TYR A 78 3.58 7.96 1.63
CA TYR A 78 2.20 7.67 2.02
C TYR A 78 2.07 7.01 3.41
N LEU A 79 3.07 6.24 3.84
CA LEU A 79 3.09 5.61 5.18
C LEU A 79 3.64 6.55 6.26
N PHE A 80 4.85 7.08 6.05
CA PHE A 80 5.52 7.91 7.04
C PHE A 80 4.92 9.31 7.13
N GLY A 81 4.41 9.89 6.03
CA GLY A 81 3.82 11.23 6.04
C GLY A 81 2.70 11.38 7.09
N PRO A 82 1.66 10.54 7.07
CA PRO A 82 0.58 10.56 8.06
C PRO A 82 1.04 10.20 9.47
N LEU A 83 1.96 9.24 9.61
CA LEU A 83 2.50 8.84 10.91
C LEU A 83 3.27 9.98 11.58
N LEU A 84 4.13 10.67 10.82
CA LEU A 84 4.90 11.81 11.32
C LEU A 84 4.00 13.01 11.63
N ALA A 85 3.02 13.30 10.76
CA ALA A 85 2.05 14.35 11.03
C ALA A 85 1.21 14.04 12.29
N GLY A 86 0.73 12.80 12.42
CA GLY A 86 -0.01 12.33 13.60
C GLY A 86 0.83 12.40 14.88
N ALA A 87 2.09 11.94 14.82
CA ALA A 87 3.02 12.02 15.95
C ALA A 87 3.31 13.46 16.35
N PHE A 88 3.47 14.37 15.38
CA PHE A 88 3.68 15.80 15.64
C PHE A 88 2.48 16.44 16.33
N VAL A 89 1.26 16.20 15.82
CA VAL A 89 0.03 16.69 16.44
C VAL A 89 -0.16 16.11 17.85
N ALA A 90 0.04 14.81 18.02
CA ALA A 90 -0.04 14.16 19.32
C ALA A 90 1.00 14.72 20.30
N GLY A 91 2.22 15.00 19.85
CA GLY A 91 3.28 15.64 20.63
C GLY A 91 2.91 17.04 21.11
N ILE A 92 2.33 17.87 20.23
CA ILE A 92 1.84 19.21 20.60
C ILE A 92 0.73 19.10 21.66
N LEU A 93 -0.25 18.22 21.44
CA LEU A 93 -1.36 18.04 22.37
C LEU A 93 -0.89 17.52 23.74
N ALA A 94 0.07 16.59 23.74
CA ALA A 94 0.68 16.09 24.97
C ALA A 94 1.43 17.19 25.72
N ALA A 95 2.17 18.05 25.01
CA ALA A 95 2.88 19.18 25.62
C ALA A 95 1.91 20.20 26.23
N ILE A 96 0.82 20.55 25.52
CA ILE A 96 -0.23 21.44 26.02
C ILE A 96 -0.91 20.82 27.24
N GLY A 97 -1.28 19.54 27.17
CA GLY A 97 -1.91 18.81 28.27
C GLY A 97 -1.02 18.74 29.51
N TYR A 98 0.28 18.50 29.32
CA TYR A 98 1.26 18.50 30.41
C TYR A 98 1.39 19.87 31.07
N LEU A 99 1.51 20.95 30.28
CA LEU A 99 1.60 22.31 30.81
C LEU A 99 0.33 22.72 31.57
N ALA A 100 -0.84 22.38 31.05
CA ALA A 100 -2.12 22.63 31.73
C ALA A 100 -2.24 21.82 33.04
N LEU A 101 -1.75 20.58 33.07
CA LEU A 101 -1.74 19.79 34.29
C LEU A 101 -0.76 20.35 35.31
N ALA A 102 0.43 20.77 34.88
CA ALA A 102 1.46 21.34 35.75
C ALA A 102 1.01 22.64 36.45
N THR A 103 0.17 23.46 35.81
CA THR A 103 -0.37 24.69 36.41
C THR A 103 -1.51 24.42 37.39
N VAL A 104 -2.30 23.37 37.16
CA VAL A 104 -3.46 23.02 38.00
C VAL A 104 -3.06 22.10 39.17
N ALA A 105 -2.00 21.31 39.02
CA ALA A 105 -1.53 20.35 40.02
C ALA A 105 -1.33 20.93 41.45
N PRO A 106 -0.77 22.13 41.65
CA PRO A 106 -0.62 22.72 42.98
C PRO A 106 -1.95 22.99 43.70
N PHE A 107 -3.03 23.20 42.95
CA PHE A 107 -4.36 23.51 43.48
C PHE A 107 -5.21 22.25 43.77
N VAL A 108 -4.79 21.10 43.25
CA VAL A 108 -5.50 19.82 43.36
C VAL A 108 -4.87 18.88 44.41
N GLY A 109 -3.68 19.23 44.92
CA GLY A 109 -2.90 18.41 45.84
C GLY A 109 -3.70 17.88 47.03
N GLY A 110 -4.01 16.58 47.01
CA GLY A 110 -4.71 15.86 48.09
C GLY A 110 -6.09 15.29 47.75
N GLN A 111 -6.67 15.62 46.58
CA GLN A 111 -7.98 15.09 46.18
C GLN A 111 -7.85 13.98 45.12
N GLU A 112 -7.66 12.73 45.57
CA GLU A 112 -7.51 11.55 44.70
C GLU A 112 -8.67 11.41 43.68
N ALA A 113 -9.90 11.74 44.09
CA ALA A 113 -11.08 11.71 43.22
C ALA A 113 -11.00 12.70 42.04
N VAL A 114 -10.40 13.87 42.24
CA VAL A 114 -10.24 14.90 41.19
C VAL A 114 -9.16 14.46 40.20
N VAL A 115 -8.06 13.88 40.69
CA VAL A 115 -6.96 13.35 39.85
C VAL A 115 -7.45 12.20 38.96
N LEU A 116 -8.24 11.27 39.52
CA LEU A 116 -8.84 10.16 38.77
C LEU A 116 -9.78 10.67 37.67
N THR A 117 -10.67 11.61 38.00
CA THR A 117 -11.64 12.15 37.03
C THR A 117 -10.92 12.89 35.89
N LEU A 118 -9.90 13.71 36.21
CA LEU A 118 -9.13 14.43 35.21
C LEU A 118 -8.32 13.49 34.30
N SER A 119 -7.77 12.41 34.87
CA SER A 119 -7.02 11.39 34.13
C SER A 119 -7.91 10.62 33.16
N ILE A 120 -9.14 10.29 33.56
CA ILE A 120 -10.12 9.63 32.68
C ILE A 120 -10.52 10.56 31.53
N VAL A 121 -10.79 11.84 31.80
CA VAL A 121 -11.13 12.82 30.76
C VAL A 121 -9.97 13.01 29.79
N ALA A 122 -8.74 13.13 30.30
CA ALA A 122 -7.54 13.23 29.47
C ALA A 122 -7.32 11.97 28.61
N ALA A 123 -7.50 10.78 29.19
CA ALA A 123 -7.39 9.52 28.46
C ALA A 123 -8.46 9.40 27.36
N LEU A 124 -9.70 9.80 27.63
CA LEU A 124 -10.77 9.83 26.63
C LEU A 124 -10.46 10.81 25.49
N ALA A 125 -9.99 12.01 25.82
CA ALA A 125 -9.58 13.00 24.81
C ALA A 125 -8.42 12.46 23.94
N ALA A 126 -7.40 11.87 24.57
CA ALA A 126 -6.28 11.25 23.86
C ALA A 126 -6.73 10.09 22.97
N ALA A 127 -7.66 9.25 23.45
CA ALA A 127 -8.23 8.15 22.67
C ALA A 127 -9.00 8.65 21.44
N LEU A 128 -9.79 9.73 21.58
CA LEU A 128 -10.51 10.34 20.45
C LEU A 128 -9.55 10.91 19.40
N VAL A 129 -8.49 11.58 19.83
CA VAL A 129 -7.45 12.10 18.92
C VAL A 129 -6.71 10.95 18.24
N ALA A 130 -6.32 9.92 18.98
CA ALA A 130 -5.67 8.73 18.42
C ALA A 130 -6.57 8.03 17.39
N LEU A 131 -7.88 7.93 17.67
CA LEU A 131 -8.87 7.37 16.75
C LEU A 131 -9.01 8.24 15.49
N ALA A 132 -9.02 9.57 15.62
CA ALA A 132 -9.07 10.48 14.48
C ALA A 132 -7.81 10.34 13.60
N ILE A 133 -6.62 10.31 14.21
CA ILE A 133 -5.35 10.10 13.51
C ILE A 133 -5.36 8.75 12.79
N ALA A 134 -5.72 7.67 13.50
CA ALA A 134 -5.80 6.33 12.91
C ALA A 134 -6.78 6.27 11.73
N SER A 135 -7.92 6.95 11.84
CA SER A 135 -8.92 7.03 10.76
C SER A 135 -8.35 7.73 9.53
N VAL A 136 -7.63 8.85 9.70
CA VAL A 136 -6.98 9.58 8.61
C VAL A 136 -5.86 8.75 7.99
N THR A 137 -5.01 8.10 8.81
CA THR A 137 -3.95 7.22 8.31
C THR A 137 -4.53 6.06 7.50
N LEU A 138 -5.63 5.46 7.95
CA LEU A 138 -6.31 4.39 7.22
C LEU A 138 -6.88 4.87 5.88
N ALA A 139 -7.47 6.06 5.85
CA ALA A 139 -7.95 6.67 4.60
C ALA A 139 -6.80 6.89 3.59
N ILE A 140 -5.64 7.36 4.07
CA ILE A 140 -4.46 7.57 3.22
C ILE A 140 -3.87 6.23 2.77
N TYR A 141 -3.83 5.23 3.65
CA TYR A 141 -3.42 3.88 3.28
C TYR A 141 -4.30 3.31 2.16
N PHE A 142 -5.61 3.57 2.19
CA PHE A 142 -6.54 3.13 1.15
C PHE A 142 -6.30 3.78 -0.22
N THR A 143 -5.66 4.96 -0.26
CA THR A 143 -5.28 5.64 -1.52
C THR A 143 -3.96 5.15 -2.13
N LEU A 144 -3.14 4.43 -1.37
CA LEU A 144 -1.81 3.97 -1.79
C LEU A 144 -1.82 3.05 -3.04
N PRO A 145 -2.71 2.05 -3.16
CA PRO A 145 -2.77 1.20 -4.36
C PRO A 145 -3.13 2.00 -5.62
N ALA A 146 -4.07 2.94 -5.52
CA ALA A 146 -4.44 3.83 -6.62
C ALA A 146 -3.25 4.71 -7.06
N ALA A 147 -2.51 5.27 -6.11
CA ALA A 147 -1.31 6.07 -6.37
C ALA A 147 -0.21 5.26 -7.08
N LEU A 148 0.05 4.03 -6.61
CA LEU A 148 1.00 3.12 -7.25
C LEU A 148 0.55 2.68 -8.65
N THR A 149 -0.76 2.52 -8.86
CA THR A 149 -1.31 2.20 -10.19
C THR A 149 -1.10 3.35 -11.17
N ARG A 150 -1.39 4.60 -10.74
CA ARG A 150 -1.08 5.81 -11.52
C ARG A 150 0.40 5.91 -11.84
N TYR A 151 1.28 5.61 -10.88
CA TYR A 151 2.71 5.58 -11.11
C TYR A 151 3.12 4.51 -12.13
N ALA A 152 2.59 3.28 -12.02
CA ALA A 152 2.86 2.21 -12.97
C ALA A 152 2.44 2.60 -14.40
N ALA A 153 1.25 3.19 -14.56
CA ALA A 153 0.72 3.56 -15.86
C ALA A 153 1.42 4.77 -16.52
N THR A 154 1.85 5.75 -15.71
CA THR A 154 2.41 7.01 -16.25
C THR A 154 3.93 7.09 -16.17
N LYS A 155 4.57 6.23 -15.36
CA LYS A 155 6.00 6.25 -15.00
C LYS A 155 6.48 7.60 -14.45
N ARG A 156 5.56 8.45 -13.96
CA ARG A 156 5.85 9.78 -13.40
C ARG A 156 5.52 9.80 -11.92
N VAL A 157 6.52 10.04 -11.08
CA VAL A 157 6.35 10.09 -9.61
C VAL A 157 5.31 11.12 -9.19
N ARG A 158 5.28 12.27 -9.87
CA ARG A 158 4.32 13.35 -9.59
C ARG A 158 2.86 12.93 -9.84
N ALA A 159 2.61 12.01 -10.76
CA ALA A 159 1.25 11.54 -11.05
C ALA A 159 0.66 10.69 -9.91
N ALA A 160 1.51 10.12 -9.05
CA ALA A 160 1.07 9.37 -7.87
C ALA A 160 0.42 10.27 -6.81
N PHE A 161 0.78 11.56 -6.78
CA PHE A 161 0.35 12.53 -5.76
C PHE A 161 -0.79 13.45 -6.24
N ASP A 162 -1.32 13.20 -7.44
CA ASP A 162 -2.44 13.96 -7.95
C ASP A 162 -3.74 13.61 -7.20
N ARG A 163 -4.15 14.49 -6.29
CA ARG A 163 -5.26 14.23 -5.36
C ARG A 163 -6.59 14.08 -6.07
N ASP A 164 -6.86 14.91 -7.08
CA ASP A 164 -8.14 14.92 -7.77
C ASP A 164 -8.35 13.59 -8.48
N THR A 165 -7.31 13.13 -9.16
CA THR A 165 -7.40 11.89 -9.89
C THR A 165 -7.37 10.65 -8.99
N VAL A 166 -6.51 10.63 -7.96
CA VAL A 166 -6.47 9.52 -7.00
C VAL A 166 -7.81 9.38 -6.28
N THR A 167 -8.43 10.49 -5.89
CA THR A 167 -9.75 10.47 -5.20
C THR A 167 -10.85 9.95 -6.14
N SER A 168 -10.84 10.36 -7.41
CA SER A 168 -11.79 9.86 -8.43
C SER A 168 -11.68 8.33 -8.61
N ILE A 169 -10.45 7.80 -8.68
CA ILE A 169 -10.21 6.35 -8.76
C ILE A 169 -10.74 5.64 -7.50
N VAL A 170 -10.43 6.18 -6.32
CA VAL A 170 -10.72 5.54 -5.03
C VAL A 170 -12.22 5.51 -4.72
N LEU A 171 -12.98 6.50 -5.21
CA LEU A 171 -14.44 6.56 -5.07
C LEU A 171 -15.19 5.60 -6.00
N THR A 172 -14.50 4.94 -6.92
CA THR A 172 -15.10 4.03 -7.89
C THR A 172 -15.43 2.68 -7.24
N ARG A 173 -16.63 2.13 -7.52
CA ARG A 173 -17.09 0.85 -6.93
C ARG A 173 -16.16 -0.31 -7.24
N GLU A 174 -15.63 -0.35 -8.44
CA GLU A 174 -14.70 -1.36 -8.93
C GLU A 174 -13.39 -1.34 -8.13
N TYR A 175 -12.91 -0.16 -7.76
CA TYR A 175 -11.73 -0.01 -6.89
C TYR A 175 -12.01 -0.54 -5.49
N VAL A 176 -13.15 -0.20 -4.90
CA VAL A 176 -13.52 -0.68 -3.55
C VAL A 176 -13.59 -2.21 -3.51
N ILE A 177 -14.17 -2.84 -4.54
CA ILE A 177 -14.21 -4.30 -4.66
C ILE A 177 -12.80 -4.87 -4.84
N ALA A 178 -12.00 -4.28 -5.73
CA ALA A 178 -10.62 -4.71 -5.96
C ALA A 178 -9.80 -4.64 -4.67
N MET A 179 -9.97 -3.57 -3.90
CA MET A 179 -9.26 -3.35 -2.65
C MET A 179 -9.76 -4.28 -1.54
N ALA A 180 -11.06 -4.60 -1.50
CA ALA A 180 -11.58 -5.62 -0.59
C ALA A 180 -10.93 -6.99 -0.86
N THR A 181 -10.77 -7.38 -2.13
CA THR A 181 -10.01 -8.60 -2.49
C THR A 181 -8.53 -8.48 -2.16
N LEU A 182 -7.92 -7.31 -2.40
CA LEU A 182 -6.51 -7.05 -2.09
C LEU A 182 -6.22 -7.21 -0.59
N GLN A 183 -7.15 -6.79 0.27
CA GLN A 183 -6.99 -6.86 1.72
C GLN A 183 -7.31 -8.25 2.30
N LEU A 184 -8.16 -9.02 1.62
CA LEU A 184 -8.52 -10.37 2.05
C LEU A 184 -7.36 -11.37 1.88
N VAL A 185 -6.56 -11.21 0.82
CA VAL A 185 -5.43 -12.10 0.52
C VAL A 185 -4.36 -12.11 1.64
N PRO A 186 -3.84 -10.95 2.12
CA PRO A 186 -2.91 -10.88 3.26
C PRO A 186 -3.47 -11.45 4.56
N LEU A 187 -4.79 -11.53 4.71
CA LEU A 187 -5.43 -12.12 5.90
C LEU A 187 -5.36 -13.66 5.88
N VAL A 188 -5.36 -14.27 4.69
CA VAL A 188 -5.28 -15.72 4.48
C VAL A 188 -3.83 -16.21 4.53
N VAL A 189 -2.88 -15.41 4.03
CA VAL A 189 -1.44 -15.74 4.02
C VAL A 189 -0.90 -16.22 5.38
N PRO A 190 -1.11 -15.53 6.52
CA PRO A 190 -0.58 -15.99 7.81
C PRO A 190 -1.19 -17.32 8.26
N LEU A 191 -2.46 -17.58 7.92
CA LEU A 191 -3.11 -18.86 8.21
C LEU A 191 -2.46 -20.00 7.41
N VAL A 192 -2.18 -19.77 6.13
CA VAL A 192 -1.48 -20.73 5.27
C VAL A 192 -0.04 -20.93 5.74
N VAL A 193 0.66 -19.86 6.11
CA VAL A 193 2.01 -19.92 6.68
C VAL A 193 2.03 -20.73 7.97
N LEU A 194 1.04 -20.56 8.85
CA LEU A 194 0.91 -21.34 10.09
C LEU A 194 0.71 -22.84 9.79
N VAL A 195 -0.13 -23.18 8.82
CA VAL A 195 -0.33 -24.57 8.37
C VAL A 195 0.95 -25.13 7.74
N CYS A 196 1.63 -24.35 6.90
CA CYS A 196 2.89 -24.75 6.28
C CYS A 196 4.00 -24.97 7.32
N LEU A 197 4.06 -24.17 8.38
CA LEU A 197 5.03 -24.34 9.48
C LEU A 197 4.85 -25.67 10.23
N VAL A 198 3.65 -26.23 10.26
CA VAL A 198 3.37 -27.56 10.84
C VAL A 198 3.89 -28.70 9.95
N THR A 199 4.15 -28.44 8.67
CA THR A 199 4.57 -29.45 7.69
C THR A 199 6.04 -29.28 7.28
N VAL A 200 6.84 -30.35 7.35
CA VAL A 200 8.26 -30.33 6.94
C VAL A 200 8.43 -29.91 5.46
N VAL A 201 7.46 -30.25 4.60
CA VAL A 201 7.41 -29.88 3.18
C VAL A 201 6.96 -28.42 2.95
N GLY A 202 6.26 -27.82 3.92
CA GLY A 202 5.79 -26.44 3.83
C GLY A 202 6.90 -25.41 3.99
N ILE A 203 7.98 -25.74 4.69
CA ILE A 203 9.13 -24.85 4.95
C ILE A 203 9.74 -24.26 3.67
N PRO A 204 10.10 -25.05 2.64
CA PRO A 204 10.61 -24.49 1.38
C PRO A 204 9.55 -23.72 0.57
N ALA A 205 8.26 -23.98 0.81
CA ALA A 205 7.16 -23.28 0.15
C ALA A 205 6.78 -21.95 0.83
N LEU A 206 7.21 -21.72 2.08
CA LEU A 206 6.90 -20.52 2.86
C LEU A 206 7.10 -19.19 2.12
N PRO A 207 8.21 -18.96 1.39
CA PRO A 207 8.38 -17.71 0.66
C PRO A 207 7.62 -17.62 -0.67
N ALA A 208 7.23 -18.75 -1.24
CA ALA A 208 6.44 -18.77 -2.49
C ALA A 208 5.01 -18.28 -2.25
N VAL A 209 4.43 -18.58 -1.09
CA VAL A 209 3.06 -18.20 -0.73
C VAL A 209 2.83 -16.68 -0.78
N PRO A 210 3.59 -15.82 -0.07
CA PRO A 210 3.41 -14.38 -0.13
C PRO A 210 3.74 -13.81 -1.51
N PHE A 211 4.69 -14.40 -2.26
CA PHE A 211 4.98 -13.96 -3.62
C PHE A 211 3.77 -14.17 -4.56
N LEU A 212 3.17 -15.36 -4.54
CA LEU A 212 1.98 -15.67 -5.34
C LEU A 212 0.78 -14.81 -4.94
N ALA A 213 0.61 -14.59 -3.64
CA ALA A 213 -0.43 -13.72 -3.10
C ALA A 213 -0.31 -12.29 -3.63
N VAL A 214 0.91 -11.74 -3.66
CA VAL A 214 1.18 -10.41 -4.20
C VAL A 214 0.93 -10.35 -5.71
N LEU A 215 1.28 -11.41 -6.46
CA LEU A 215 1.04 -11.46 -7.90
C LEU A 215 -0.47 -11.46 -8.24
N TRP A 216 -1.26 -12.28 -7.54
CA TRP A 216 -2.73 -12.29 -7.67
C TRP A 216 -3.33 -10.92 -7.33
N SER A 217 -2.81 -10.30 -6.29
CA SER A 217 -3.25 -9.00 -5.79
C SER A 217 -3.00 -7.90 -6.83
N ALA A 218 -1.78 -7.81 -7.37
CA ALA A 218 -1.40 -6.83 -8.38
C ALA A 218 -2.16 -7.02 -9.69
N TYR A 219 -2.21 -8.25 -10.21
CA TYR A 219 -2.93 -8.54 -11.46
C TYR A 219 -4.45 -8.33 -11.30
N GLY A 220 -5.02 -8.76 -10.17
CA GLY A 220 -6.44 -8.57 -9.86
C GLY A 220 -6.84 -7.09 -9.80
N LEU A 221 -5.98 -6.25 -9.21
CA LEU A 221 -6.18 -4.80 -9.17
C LEU A 221 -6.19 -4.18 -10.58
N GLY A 222 -5.21 -4.53 -11.42
CA GLY A 222 -5.13 -4.03 -12.80
C GLY A 222 -6.34 -4.45 -13.65
N VAL A 223 -6.76 -5.72 -13.57
CA VAL A 223 -7.93 -6.23 -14.29
C VAL A 223 -9.23 -5.53 -13.82
N ALA A 224 -9.38 -5.29 -12.52
CA ALA A 224 -10.56 -4.61 -11.99
C ALA A 224 -10.66 -3.16 -12.49
N LEU A 225 -9.54 -2.43 -12.48
CA LEU A 225 -9.48 -1.04 -12.97
C LEU A 225 -9.73 -0.94 -14.48
N ARG A 226 -9.17 -1.89 -15.26
CA ARG A 226 -9.42 -1.99 -16.70
C ARG A 226 -10.89 -2.20 -17.02
N ARG A 227 -11.59 -3.07 -16.26
CA ARG A 227 -13.02 -3.34 -16.43
C ARG A 227 -13.91 -2.16 -16.05
N GLY A 228 -13.53 -1.39 -15.04
CA GLY A 228 -14.25 -0.20 -14.63
C GLY A 228 -14.09 0.98 -15.60
N HIS A 229 -13.34 0.81 -16.71
CA HIS A 229 -12.94 1.90 -17.61
C HIS A 229 -12.34 3.09 -16.86
N VAL A 230 -11.68 2.81 -15.73
CA VAL A 230 -11.10 3.85 -14.87
C VAL A 230 -9.90 4.43 -15.60
N ARG A 231 -9.89 5.75 -15.81
CA ARG A 231 -8.79 6.44 -16.50
C ARG A 231 -7.55 6.54 -15.62
N VAL A 232 -6.66 5.57 -15.75
CA VAL A 232 -5.39 5.51 -15.02
C VAL A 232 -4.23 6.14 -15.81
N GLY A 233 -4.30 6.13 -17.15
CA GLY A 233 -3.26 6.62 -18.06
C GLY A 233 -3.12 8.15 -18.15
N PRO A 234 -2.14 8.65 -18.93
CA PRO A 234 -1.91 10.09 -19.09
C PRO A 234 -3.11 10.80 -19.72
N ASP A 235 -3.41 12.02 -19.26
CA ASP A 235 -4.43 12.86 -19.88
C ASP A 235 -3.96 13.29 -21.28
N GLU A 236 -4.69 12.88 -22.32
CA GLU A 236 -4.38 13.20 -23.72
C GLU A 236 -4.43 14.72 -24.04
N SER A 237 -4.80 15.57 -23.07
CA SER A 237 -5.03 17.00 -23.27
C SER A 237 -3.76 17.84 -23.50
N THR A 238 -2.56 17.33 -23.26
CA THR A 238 -1.32 18.10 -23.51
C THR A 238 -0.74 17.94 -24.91
N THR A 239 -1.31 17.09 -25.77
CA THR A 239 -0.72 16.79 -27.09
C THR A 239 -1.29 17.64 -28.23
N VAL A 240 -2.39 18.37 -28.00
CA VAL A 240 -3.10 19.10 -29.08
C VAL A 240 -2.56 20.52 -29.30
N GLU A 241 -1.81 21.09 -28.36
CA GLU A 241 -1.39 22.51 -28.45
C GLU A 241 -0.06 22.75 -29.21
N SER A 242 0.58 21.69 -29.70
CA SER A 242 1.88 21.76 -30.42
C SER A 242 1.73 21.72 -31.96
N SER A 243 0.52 21.67 -32.51
CA SER A 243 0.30 21.52 -33.95
C SER A 243 -0.54 22.66 -34.55
N LEU A 244 -0.20 23.91 -34.20
CA LEU A 244 -0.59 25.06 -35.00
C LEU A 244 0.58 25.46 -35.92
N PRO A 245 0.46 25.32 -37.25
CA PRO A 245 1.47 25.79 -38.18
C PRO A 245 1.49 27.32 -38.19
N ALA A 246 2.68 27.89 -38.09
CA ALA A 246 2.97 29.29 -38.44
C ALA A 246 3.15 29.44 -39.96
#